data_AF-A0A1M4NED5-F1
#
_entry.id   AF-A0A1M4NED5-F1
#
_cell.length_a   1.000
_cell.length_b   1.000
_cell.length_c   1.000
_cell.angle_alpha   90.00
_cell.angle_beta   90.00
_cell.angle_gamma   90.00
#
_symmetry.space_group_name_H-M   'P 1'
#
loop_
_entity.id
_entity.type
_entity.pdbx_description
1 polymer ?
#
loop_
_entity_poly.entity_id
_entity_poly.type
_entity_poly.pdbx_seq_one_letter_code
_entity_poly.pdbx_strand_id
1 'polypeptide(L)' 'MDYSKEEKFLTKLLKQYRKELDRFINNDKNYEQGNISEFYRKILERTLVIQNIESRIEMCKKRTG' A
#
# COMPACT_ATOMS: atom_id res chain seq x y z
N MET A 1 -8.72 -21.15 8.24
CA MET A 1 -8.31 -19.74 8.08
C MET A 1 -9.52 -18.88 8.36
N ASP A 2 -9.42 -17.90 9.25
CA ASP A 2 -10.54 -17.00 9.59
C ASP A 2 -10.48 -15.77 8.67
N TYR A 3 -11.14 -15.88 7.51
CA TYR A 3 -11.10 -14.85 6.47
C TYR A 3 -11.68 -13.51 6.93
N SER A 4 -12.61 -13.50 7.89
CA SER A 4 -13.16 -12.26 8.45
C SER A 4 -12.15 -11.53 9.33
N LYS A 5 -11.40 -12.26 10.16
CA LYS A 5 -10.32 -11.66 10.95
C LYS A 5 -9.17 -11.20 10.06
N GLU A 6 -8.82 -11.97 9.03
CA GLU A 6 -7.78 -11.60 8.08
C GLU A 6 -8.17 -10.34 7.28
N GLU A 7 -9.41 -10.24 6.78
CA GLU A 7 -9.91 -9.04 6.11
C GLU A 7 -9.79 -7.79 6.99
N LYS A 8 -10.21 -7.89 8.27
CA LYS A 8 -10.09 -6.77 9.23
C LYS A 8 -8.64 -6.35 9.46
N PHE A 9 -7.73 -7.31 9.56
CA PHE A 9 -6.31 -7.03 9.70
C PHE A 9 -5.75 -6.35 8.45
N LEU A 10 -6.00 -6.92 7.27
CA LEU A 10 -5.52 -6.38 5.99
C LEU A 10 -6.08 -4.99 5.71
N THR A 11 -7.34 -4.71 6.09
CA THR A 11 -7.95 -3.38 5.95
C THR A 11 -7.23 -2.33 6.80
N LYS A 12 -6.86 -2.67 8.04
CA LYS A 12 -6.06 -1.78 8.89
C LYS A 12 -4.66 -1.55 8.30
N LEU A 13 -4.04 -2.62 7.81
CA LEU A 13 -2.73 -2.57 7.17
C LEU A 13 -2.75 -1.68 5.91
N LEU A 14 -3.76 -1.83 5.06
CA LEU A 14 -3.98 -1.02 3.87
C LEU A 14 -4.03 0.48 4.20
N LYS A 15 -4.79 0.83 5.24
CA LYS A 15 -4.91 2.24 5.69
C LYS A 15 -3.57 2.80 6.15
N GLN A 16 -2.74 2.00 6.83
CA GLN A 16 -1.41 2.41 7.24
C GLN A 16 -0.50 2.67 6.03
N TYR A 17 -0.40 1.71 5.09
CA TYR A 17 0.47 1.83 3.93
C TYR A 17 0.07 2.98 3.00
N ARG A 18 -1.23 3.23 2.80
CA ARG A 18 -1.69 4.41 2.05
C ARG A 18 -1.25 5.71 2.71
N LYS A 19 -1.38 5.82 4.04
CA LYS A 19 -0.93 7.01 4.79
C LYS A 19 0.58 7.21 4.72
N GLU A 20 1.35 6.12 4.75
CA GLU A 20 2.81 6.18 4.60
C GLU A 20 3.22 6.60 3.19
N LEU A 21 2.56 6.09 2.15
CA LEU A 21 2.77 6.52 0.77
C LEU A 21 2.44 8.00 0.58
N ASP A 22 1.29 8.46 1.09
CA ASP A 22 0.90 9.87 1.01
C ASP A 22 1.91 10.78 1.71
N ARG A 23 2.40 10.37 2.89
CA ARG A 23 3.47 11.11 3.59
C ARG A 23 4.76 11.13 2.80
N PHE A 24 5.14 9.99 2.21
CA PHE A 24 6.34 9.90 1.38
C PHE A 24 6.25 10.86 0.20
N ILE A 25 5.17 10.82 -0.57
CA ILE A 25 4.95 11.71 -1.72
C ILE A 25 4.93 13.18 -1.30
N ASN A 26 4.31 13.51 -0.16
CA ASN A 26 4.16 14.89 0.28
C ASN A 26 5.43 15.48 0.92
N ASN A 27 6.25 14.66 1.59
CA ASN A 27 7.48 15.11 2.23
C ASN A 27 8.64 15.28 1.24
N ASP A 28 8.61 14.55 0.10
CA ASP A 28 9.74 14.49 -0.84
C ASP A 28 9.59 15.38 -2.09
N LYS A 29 8.72 16.40 -2.04
CA LYS A 29 8.54 17.37 -3.14
C LYS A 29 9.79 18.21 -3.48
N ASN A 30 10.89 18.04 -2.74
CA ASN A 30 12.15 18.77 -2.91
C ASN A 30 13.28 17.92 -3.51
N TYR A 31 13.02 16.72 -4.05
CA TYR A 31 14.08 15.95 -4.72
C TYR A 31 14.58 16.72 -5.95
N GLU A 32 15.80 17.26 -5.84
CA GLU A 32 16.56 17.80 -6.97
C GLU A 32 16.60 16.77 -8.10
N GLN A 33 16.47 17.25 -9.35
CA GLN A 33 16.31 16.46 -10.58
C GLN A 33 17.27 15.28 -10.77
N GLY A 34 18.38 15.20 -10.03
CA GLY A 34 19.33 14.08 -10.06
C GLY A 34 18.84 12.77 -9.45
N ASN A 35 17.81 12.76 -8.60
CA ASN A 35 17.39 11.54 -7.89
C ASN A 35 15.91 11.13 -8.08
N ILE A 36 15.29 11.66 -9.13
CA ILE A 36 13.87 11.45 -9.46
C ILE A 36 13.55 9.98 -9.76
N SER A 37 14.48 9.24 -10.36
CA SER A 37 14.30 7.81 -10.64
C SER A 37 14.24 6.96 -9.38
N GLU A 38 15.04 7.30 -8.35
CA GLU A 38 15.00 6.61 -7.06
C GLU A 38 13.67 6.91 -6.33
N PHE A 39 13.21 8.16 -6.40
CA PHE A 39 11.92 8.57 -5.85
C PHE A 39 10.74 7.78 -6.48
N TYR A 40 10.67 7.72 -7.81
CA TYR A 40 9.62 6.95 -8.49
C TYR A 40 9.73 5.45 -8.22
N ARG A 41 10.95 4.89 -8.12
CA ARG A 41 11.13 3.48 -7.73
C ARG A 41 10.55 3.22 -6.34
N LYS A 42 10.83 4.08 -5.36
CA LYS A 42 10.30 3.99 -3.99
C LYS A 42 8.77 4.13 -3.94
N ILE A 43 8.17 4.95 -4.80
CA ILE A 43 6.70 5.04 -4.97
C ILE A 43 6.15 3.74 -5.53
N LEU A 44 6.76 3.22 -6.60
CA LEU A 44 6.33 1.99 -7.25
C LEU A 44 6.34 0.80 -6.29
N GLU A 45 7.43 0.61 -5.55
CA GLU A 45 7.56 -0.45 -4.54
C GLU A 45 6.43 -0.38 -3.50
N ARG A 46 6.15 0.80 -2.96
CA ARG A 46 5.06 1.00 -1.98
C ARG A 46 3.69 0.75 -2.60
N THR A 47 3.51 1.14 -3.85
CA THR A 47 2.25 0.93 -4.60
C THR A 47 1.99 -0.55 -4.83
N LEU A 48 3.03 -1.33 -5.17
CA LEU A 48 2.93 -2.78 -5.33
C LEU A 48 2.53 -3.49 -4.03
N VAL A 49 3.05 -3.03 -2.89
CA VAL A 49 2.63 -3.56 -1.58
C VAL A 49 1.15 -3.27 -1.32
N ILE A 50 0.69 -2.05 -1.60
CA ILE A 50 -0.73 -1.67 -1.48
C ILE A 50 -1.61 -2.56 -2.36
N GLN A 51 -1.25 -2.75 -3.64
CA GLN A 51 -1.97 -3.61 -4.58
C GLN A 51 -2.03 -5.07 -4.10
N ASN A 52 -0.94 -5.58 -3.51
CA ASN A 52 -0.93 -6.92 -2.94
C ASN A 52 -1.92 -7.05 -1.78
N ILE A 53 -1.96 -6.07 -0.88
CA ILE A 53 -2.89 -6.05 0.26
C ILE A 53 -4.35 -5.99 -0.26
N GLU A 54 -4.63 -5.14 -1.24
CA GLU A 54 -5.95 -5.03 -1.88
C GLU A 54 -6.40 -6.36 -2.51
N SER A 55 -5.51 -7.02 -3.25
CA SER A 55 -5.77 -8.33 -3.83
C SER A 55 -6.12 -9.38 -2.77
N ARG A 56 -5.41 -9.37 -1.63
CA ARG A 56 -5.69 -10.28 -0.52
C ARG A 56 -7.02 -9.99 0.17
N ILE A 57 -7.39 -8.72 0.33
CA ILE A 57 -8.71 -8.34 0.84
C ILE A 57 -9.81 -8.89 -0.08
N GLU A 58 -9.64 -8.73 -1.39
CA GLU A 58 -10.61 -9.24 -2.38
C GLU A 58 -10.75 -10.77 -2.31
N MET A 59 -9.64 -11.49 -2.13
CA MET A 59 -9.68 -12.93 -1.89
C MET A 59 -10.43 -13.31 -0.61
N CYS A 60 -10.27 -12.54 0.48
CA CYS A 60 -11.02 -12.78 1.71
C CYS A 60 -12.53 -12.59 1.49
N LYS A 61 -12.92 -11.50 0.82
CA LYS A 61 -14.34 -11.19 0.54
C LYS A 61 -15.03 -12.28 -0.28
N LYS A 62 -14.36 -12.80 -1.32
CA LYS A 62 -14.87 -13.90 -2.14
C LYS A 62 -15.06 -15.23 -1.39
N ARG A 63 -14.45 -15.38 -0.21
CA ARG A 63 -14.56 -16.58 0.64
C ARG A 63 -15.55 -16.42 1.77
N THR A 64 -15.96 -15.19 2.09
CA THR A 64 -16.91 -14.86 3.16
C THR A 64 -18.30 -14.47 2.67
N GLY A 65 -18.43 -14.09 1.40
CA GLY A 65 -19.72 -13.88 0.70
C GLY A 65 -20.20 -15.17 0.04
#